data_AF-A0A1H8LP36-F1
#
_entry.id   AF-A0A1H8LP36-F1
#
_cell.length_a   1.000
_cell.length_b   1.000
_cell.length_c   1.000
_cell.angle_alpha   90.00
_cell.angle_beta   90.00
_cell.angle_gamma   90.00
#
_symmetry.space_group_name_H-M   'P 1'
#
loop_
_entity.id
_entity.type
_entity.pdbx_description
1 polymer ?
#
loop_
_entity_poly.entity_id
_entity_poly.type
_entity_poly.pdbx_seq_one_letter_code
_entity_poly.pdbx_strand_id
1 'polypeptide(L)'
;MASSAVKQIQQALKNKGFDPGEIDDIWGRNTIAVVMQFQQRQGLEVDGIVGPKTTAALFSGMPSAISANTPLLPWFEEARHLMGTKEVLGNKNNPDIMDWAKNLDISYAGDDVPWCGLFVAHCVGTTLQQEVLPGNPLGARQWEKFGVSTNPRLGAIMVFWRESLASGKGHVGFYAGEDDDAYQILGGNQSDAVCLMWLGKDRLRGARWPKTAISLSTGVVLKDRDEGLSVNEA
;
A
#
# COMPACT_ATOMS: atom_id res chain seq x y z
N MET A 1 -9.17 16.55 -15.38
CA MET A 1 -8.68 15.45 -14.53
C MET A 1 -9.71 15.25 -13.44
N ALA A 2 -10.26 14.05 -13.27
CA ALA A 2 -11.16 13.79 -12.15
C ALA A 2 -10.41 14.02 -10.83
N SER A 3 -11.07 14.63 -9.84
CA SER A 3 -10.50 14.74 -8.48
C SER A 3 -10.26 13.34 -7.94
N SER A 4 -9.07 13.07 -7.40
CA SER A 4 -8.74 11.77 -6.82
C SER A 4 -9.67 11.42 -5.65
N ALA A 5 -9.73 10.14 -5.28
CA ALA A 5 -10.51 9.70 -4.13
C ALA A 5 -10.03 10.34 -2.82
N VAL A 6 -8.72 10.55 -2.65
CA VAL A 6 -8.14 11.21 -1.47
C VAL A 6 -8.65 12.65 -1.34
N LYS A 7 -8.59 13.45 -2.42
CA LYS A 7 -9.08 14.83 -2.39
C LYS A 7 -10.57 14.92 -2.10
N GLN A 8 -11.37 13.97 -2.62
CA GLN A 8 -12.80 13.91 -2.32
C GLN A 8 -13.05 13.66 -0.84
N ILE A 9 -12.29 12.76 -0.21
CA ILE A 9 -12.39 12.49 1.24
C ILE A 9 -11.94 13.69 2.06
N GLN A 10 -10.78 14.29 1.75
CA GLN A 10 -10.28 15.49 2.42
C GLN A 10 -11.32 16.62 2.34
N GLN A 11 -11.89 16.87 1.15
CA GLN A 11 -12.94 17.87 0.98
C GLN A 11 -14.21 17.52 1.78
N ALA A 12 -14.61 16.25 1.81
CA ALA A 12 -15.79 15.83 2.55
C ALA A 12 -15.62 15.97 4.07
N LEU A 13 -14.44 15.66 4.61
CA LEU A 13 -14.09 15.90 6.02
C LEU A 13 -14.18 17.39 6.34
N LYS A 14 -13.61 18.25 5.48
CA LYS A 14 -13.70 19.70 5.61
C LYS A 14 -15.15 20.19 5.61
N ASN A 15 -15.98 19.68 4.72
CA ASN A 15 -17.40 20.02 4.65
C ASN A 15 -18.19 19.55 5.88
N LYS A 16 -17.74 18.49 6.58
CA LYS A 16 -18.32 18.01 7.85
C LYS A 16 -17.76 18.74 9.08
N GLY A 17 -16.92 19.76 8.88
CA GLY A 17 -16.36 20.59 9.96
C GLY A 17 -15.13 20.00 10.65
N PHE A 18 -14.44 19.08 9.98
CA PHE A 18 -13.15 18.55 10.43
C PHE A 18 -12.01 19.20 9.62
N ASP A 19 -10.79 19.23 10.14
CA ASP A 19 -9.66 19.86 9.45
C ASP A 19 -8.59 18.83 9.04
N PRO A 20 -8.65 18.26 7.82
CA PRO A 20 -7.62 17.36 7.30
C PRO A 20 -6.34 18.10 6.86
N GLY A 21 -6.27 19.42 7.03
CA GLY A 21 -5.19 20.25 6.49
C GLY A 21 -5.44 20.64 5.03
N GLU A 22 -4.37 20.71 4.25
CA GLU A 22 -4.46 21.00 2.82
C GLU A 22 -5.13 19.85 2.05
N ILE A 23 -5.85 20.19 0.98
CA ILE A 23 -6.48 19.22 0.08
C ILE A 23 -5.46 18.89 -1.02
N ASP A 24 -4.44 18.17 -0.61
CA ASP A 24 -3.17 17.98 -1.31
C ASP A 24 -3.04 16.64 -2.05
N ASP A 25 -4.05 15.77 -1.97
CA ASP A 25 -4.00 14.38 -2.47
C ASP A 25 -3.16 13.39 -1.63
N ILE A 26 -2.69 13.79 -0.45
CA ILE A 26 -1.79 12.97 0.36
C ILE A 26 -2.58 12.26 1.46
N TRP A 27 -2.50 10.93 1.47
CA TRP A 27 -3.05 10.11 2.55
C TRP A 27 -2.12 10.06 3.77
N GLY A 28 -1.78 11.24 4.31
CA GLY A 28 -0.83 11.39 5.39
C GLY A 28 -1.42 11.18 6.80
N ARG A 29 -0.53 11.20 7.80
CA ARG A 29 -0.89 11.04 9.23
C ARG A 29 -1.99 12.00 9.69
N ASN A 30 -2.01 13.23 9.19
CA ASN A 30 -3.05 14.20 9.54
C ASN A 30 -4.43 13.79 9.00
N THR A 31 -4.51 13.43 7.71
CA THR A 31 -5.73 12.90 7.09
C THR A 31 -6.26 11.70 7.88
N ILE A 32 -5.40 10.76 8.24
CA ILE A 32 -5.76 9.56 9.02
C ILE A 32 -6.31 9.94 10.40
N ALA A 33 -5.59 10.80 11.14
CA ALA A 33 -6.03 11.24 12.46
C ALA A 33 -7.41 11.91 12.41
N VAL A 34 -7.69 12.65 11.34
CA VAL A 34 -8.96 13.36 11.15
C VAL A 34 -10.08 12.42 10.73
N VAL A 35 -9.79 11.38 9.95
CA VAL A 35 -10.74 10.28 9.70
C VAL A 35 -11.09 9.58 11.01
N MET A 36 -10.10 9.29 11.87
CA MET A 36 -10.34 8.67 13.18
C MET A 36 -11.22 9.56 14.08
N GLN A 37 -10.98 10.87 14.12
CA GLN A 37 -11.85 11.82 14.83
C GLN A 37 -13.28 11.82 14.28
N PHE A 38 -13.43 11.79 12.95
CA PHE A 38 -14.73 11.69 12.31
C PHE A 38 -15.45 10.41 12.71
N GLN A 39 -14.77 9.26 12.62
CA GLN A 39 -15.31 7.96 13.01
C GLN A 39 -15.76 7.96 14.47
N GLN A 40 -14.94 8.48 15.38
CA GLN A 40 -15.28 8.58 16.78
C GLN A 40 -16.54 9.43 17.01
N ARG A 41 -16.67 10.57 16.31
CA ARG A 41 -17.85 11.44 16.40
C ARG A 41 -19.12 10.79 15.84
N GLN A 42 -18.98 9.91 14.86
CA GLN A 42 -20.10 9.18 14.25
C GLN A 42 -20.41 7.85 14.95
N GLY A 43 -19.68 7.48 16.02
CA GLY A 43 -19.86 6.20 16.70
C GLY A 43 -19.47 5.00 15.83
N LEU A 44 -18.52 5.19 14.92
CA LEU A 44 -17.96 4.15 14.05
C LEU A 44 -16.70 3.52 14.69
N GLU A 45 -16.25 2.41 14.11
CA GLU A 45 -14.93 1.85 14.42
C GLU A 45 -13.84 2.87 14.07
N VAL A 46 -12.92 3.11 15.00
CA VAL A 46 -11.90 4.16 14.91
C VAL A 46 -10.60 3.55 14.38
N ASP A 47 -10.61 3.17 13.11
CA ASP A 47 -9.52 2.46 12.43
C ASP A 47 -8.77 3.34 11.40
N GLY A 48 -9.25 4.57 11.14
CA GLY A 48 -8.69 5.47 10.13
C GLY A 48 -9.03 5.08 8.69
N ILE A 49 -9.88 4.08 8.48
CA ILE A 49 -10.24 3.54 7.18
C ILE A 49 -11.60 4.08 6.71
N VAL A 50 -11.61 4.62 5.49
CA VAL A 50 -12.84 5.07 4.84
C VAL A 50 -13.53 3.90 4.12
N GLY A 51 -13.96 2.91 4.92
CA GLY A 51 -14.73 1.75 4.47
C GLY A 51 -16.22 2.06 4.30
N PRO A 52 -17.06 1.08 3.91
CA PRO A 52 -18.47 1.33 3.53
C PRO A 52 -19.29 2.13 4.54
N LYS A 53 -19.13 1.85 5.85
CA LYS A 53 -19.82 2.58 6.93
C LYS A 53 -19.33 4.03 7.04
N THR A 54 -18.01 4.24 7.01
CA THR A 54 -17.40 5.57 7.04
C THR A 54 -17.80 6.38 5.81
N THR A 55 -17.76 5.77 4.61
CA THR A 55 -18.20 6.38 3.35
C THR A 55 -19.67 6.80 3.43
N ALA A 56 -20.55 5.91 3.88
CA ALA A 56 -21.97 6.22 4.02
C ALA A 56 -22.20 7.42 4.97
N ALA A 57 -21.49 7.49 6.09
CA ALA A 57 -21.61 8.61 7.03
C ALA A 57 -20.99 9.91 6.46
N LEU A 58 -19.81 9.83 5.84
CA LEU A 58 -19.04 10.96 5.37
C LEU A 58 -19.72 11.67 4.19
N PHE A 59 -20.26 10.87 3.25
CA PHE A 59 -20.92 11.37 2.05
C PHE A 59 -22.45 11.44 2.20
N SER A 60 -23.01 11.15 3.38
CA SER A 60 -24.44 11.33 3.65
C SER A 60 -24.88 12.76 3.35
N GLY A 61 -25.90 12.88 2.49
CA GLY A 61 -26.46 14.15 2.02
C GLY A 61 -25.73 14.77 0.82
N MET A 62 -24.71 14.14 0.26
CA MET A 62 -24.03 14.60 -0.96
C MET A 62 -24.61 13.92 -2.23
N PRO A 63 -24.63 14.60 -3.39
CA PRO A 63 -25.02 13.98 -4.65
C PRO A 63 -24.18 12.74 -4.96
N SER A 64 -24.80 11.66 -5.43
CA SER A 64 -24.16 10.35 -5.71
C SER A 64 -22.99 10.37 -6.70
N ALA A 65 -22.73 11.50 -7.37
CA ALA A 65 -21.60 11.69 -8.28
C ALA A 65 -20.21 11.65 -7.58
N ILE A 66 -20.16 11.68 -6.24
CA ILE A 66 -18.93 11.57 -5.43
C ILE A 66 -18.71 10.12 -4.94
N SER A 67 -19.57 9.17 -5.32
CA SER A 67 -19.42 7.77 -4.94
C SER A 67 -18.46 7.07 -5.89
N ALA A 68 -17.16 7.26 -5.69
CA ALA A 68 -16.17 6.37 -6.30
C ALA A 68 -16.40 4.96 -5.71
N ASN A 69 -16.97 4.06 -6.52
CA ASN A 69 -17.27 2.67 -6.18
C ASN A 69 -16.03 1.80 -5.85
N THR A 70 -14.83 2.39 -5.79
CA THR A 70 -13.60 1.70 -5.43
C THR A 70 -13.20 2.14 -4.02
N PRO A 71 -13.10 1.22 -3.05
CA PRO A 71 -12.63 1.58 -1.72
C PRO A 71 -11.21 2.14 -1.81
N LEU A 72 -10.98 3.28 -1.15
CA LEU A 72 -9.64 3.80 -0.96
C LEU A 72 -8.84 2.82 -0.11
N LEU A 73 -7.64 2.46 -0.56
CA LEU A 73 -6.72 1.58 0.15
C LEU A 73 -5.53 2.43 0.65
N PRO A 74 -5.52 2.89 1.90
CA PRO A 74 -4.50 3.81 2.42
C PRO A 74 -3.06 3.44 2.06
N TRP A 75 -2.68 2.20 2.31
CA TRP A 75 -1.32 1.69 2.06
C TRP A 75 -0.97 1.62 0.58
N PHE A 76 -1.95 1.40 -0.29
CA PHE A 76 -1.74 1.30 -1.73
C PHE A 76 -1.71 2.68 -2.40
N GLU A 77 -2.45 3.65 -1.87
CA GLU A 77 -2.31 5.04 -2.31
C GLU A 77 -0.96 5.63 -1.91
N GLU A 78 -0.45 5.31 -0.71
CA GLU A 78 0.91 5.66 -0.33
C GLU A 78 1.94 5.04 -1.28
N ALA A 79 1.79 3.76 -1.62
CA ALA A 79 2.64 3.11 -2.60
C ALA A 79 2.64 3.81 -3.98
N ARG A 80 1.47 4.29 -4.43
CA ARG A 80 1.33 5.04 -5.69
C ARG A 80 1.94 6.44 -5.60
N HIS A 81 1.81 7.10 -4.46
CA HIS A 81 2.43 8.40 -4.20
C HIS A 81 3.96 8.32 -4.29
N LEU A 82 4.54 7.22 -3.82
CA LEU A 82 5.98 6.95 -3.85
C LEU A 82 6.50 6.40 -5.19
N MET A 83 5.65 6.28 -6.21
CA MET A 83 6.05 5.75 -7.51
C MET A 83 7.13 6.63 -8.15
N GLY A 84 8.23 6.00 -8.57
CA GLY A 84 9.39 6.67 -9.14
C GLY A 84 10.47 7.04 -8.13
N THR A 85 10.28 6.84 -6.82
CA THR A 85 11.36 6.96 -5.82
C THR A 85 12.48 5.96 -6.14
N LYS A 86 13.73 6.43 -6.18
CA LYS A 86 14.92 5.63 -6.51
C LYS A 86 15.96 5.71 -5.41
N GLU A 87 16.74 4.66 -5.22
CA GLU A 87 17.96 4.76 -4.42
C GLU A 87 18.99 5.69 -5.08
N VAL A 88 19.97 6.12 -4.30
CA VAL A 88 21.09 6.93 -4.81
C VAL A 88 22.30 6.01 -4.99
N LEU A 89 22.77 5.85 -6.23
CA LEU A 89 23.94 5.00 -6.51
C LEU A 89 25.21 5.52 -5.79
N GLY A 90 25.93 4.63 -5.11
CA GLY A 90 27.23 4.90 -4.48
C GLY A 90 27.17 4.99 -2.95
N ASN A 91 28.12 5.71 -2.32
CA ASN A 91 28.21 5.81 -0.84
C ASN A 91 27.19 6.80 -0.22
N LYS A 92 26.04 7.03 -0.86
CA LYS A 92 25.02 7.97 -0.41
C LYS A 92 23.67 7.26 -0.41
N ASN A 93 22.95 7.33 0.70
CA ASN A 93 21.60 6.77 0.79
C ASN A 93 20.56 7.79 0.33
N ASN A 94 19.45 7.34 -0.26
CA ASN A 94 18.27 8.18 -0.42
C ASN A 94 17.69 8.55 0.98
N PRO A 95 17.56 9.85 1.32
CA PRO A 95 17.07 10.29 2.63
C PRO A 95 15.63 9.82 2.91
N ASP A 96 14.76 9.73 1.91
CA ASP A 96 13.38 9.28 2.07
C ASP A 96 13.35 7.80 2.50
N ILE A 97 14.16 6.95 1.86
CA ILE A 97 14.26 5.52 2.17
C ILE A 97 14.81 5.33 3.60
N MET A 98 15.81 6.11 3.99
CA MET A 98 16.35 6.08 5.35
C MET A 98 15.32 6.55 6.38
N ASP A 99 14.54 7.58 6.06
CA ASP A 99 13.48 8.10 6.91
C ASP A 99 12.34 7.09 7.09
N TRP A 100 12.03 6.27 6.09
CA TRP A 100 11.07 5.16 6.23
C TRP A 100 11.48 4.19 7.34
N ALA A 101 12.75 3.77 7.35
CA ALA A 101 13.26 2.86 8.38
C ALA A 101 13.24 3.52 9.77
N LYS A 102 13.72 4.77 9.85
CA LYS A 102 13.74 5.55 11.09
C LYS A 102 12.35 5.77 11.67
N ASN A 103 11.37 6.10 10.83
CA ASN A 103 9.99 6.35 11.24
C ASN A 103 9.29 5.12 11.82
N LEU A 104 9.78 3.92 11.50
CA LEU A 104 9.27 2.64 12.00
C LEU A 104 10.19 1.98 13.03
N ASP A 105 11.25 2.68 13.47
CA ASP A 105 12.28 2.14 14.37
C ASP A 105 12.91 0.82 13.87
N ILE A 106 13.10 0.72 12.54
CA ILE A 106 13.73 -0.42 11.88
C ILE A 106 15.23 -0.14 11.74
N SER A 107 16.07 -1.03 12.29
CA SER A 107 17.51 -0.98 12.05
C SER A 107 17.81 -1.29 10.58
N TYR A 108 18.39 -0.32 9.86
CA TYR A 108 18.62 -0.39 8.42
C TYR A 108 20.02 0.14 8.08
N ALA A 109 20.83 -0.68 7.41
CA ALA A 109 22.26 -0.42 7.21
C ALA A 109 22.55 0.53 6.03
N GLY A 110 21.69 0.56 5.02
CA GLY A 110 21.86 1.35 3.79
C GLY A 110 20.89 0.88 2.70
N ASP A 111 20.67 1.70 1.67
CA ASP A 111 19.80 1.36 0.53
C ASP A 111 20.42 0.31 -0.42
N ASP A 112 21.66 -0.09 -0.19
CA ASP A 112 22.33 -1.25 -0.81
C ASP A 112 21.78 -2.63 -0.35
N VAL A 113 20.94 -2.64 0.69
CA VAL A 113 20.19 -3.82 1.14
C VAL A 113 18.84 -3.88 0.41
N PRO A 114 18.34 -5.06 -0.01
CA PRO A 114 17.03 -5.15 -0.65
C PRO A 114 15.89 -4.51 0.18
N TRP A 115 15.33 -3.41 -0.32
CA TRP A 115 14.35 -2.59 0.41
C TRP A 115 12.88 -2.80 -0.01
N CYS A 116 12.58 -3.85 -0.77
CA CYS A 116 11.19 -4.23 -1.08
C CYS A 116 10.33 -4.41 0.18
N GLY A 117 10.88 -5.07 1.22
CA GLY A 117 10.21 -5.24 2.51
C GLY A 117 10.05 -3.92 3.28
N LEU A 118 11.08 -3.06 3.26
CA LEU A 118 11.03 -1.74 3.88
C LEU A 118 9.96 -0.85 3.25
N PHE A 119 9.85 -0.85 1.93
CA PHE A 119 8.82 -0.13 1.20
C PHE A 119 7.40 -0.54 1.62
N VAL A 120 7.13 -1.85 1.67
CA VAL A 120 5.83 -2.37 2.12
C VAL A 120 5.60 -2.03 3.60
N ALA A 121 6.64 -2.10 4.44
CA ALA A 121 6.58 -1.73 5.85
C ALA A 121 6.19 -0.26 6.03
N HIS A 122 6.81 0.64 5.28
CA HIS A 122 6.50 2.07 5.28
C HIS A 122 5.04 2.31 4.91
N CYS A 123 4.62 1.80 3.75
CA CYS A 123 3.26 1.99 3.25
C CYS A 123 2.20 1.50 4.24
N VAL A 124 2.40 0.34 4.85
CA VAL A 124 1.47 -0.21 5.85
C VAL A 124 1.58 0.54 7.18
N GLY A 125 2.78 0.70 7.73
CA GLY A 125 2.98 1.25 9.08
C GLY A 125 2.64 2.73 9.21
N THR A 126 2.81 3.51 8.14
CA THR A 126 2.43 4.94 8.16
C THR A 126 0.93 5.15 7.97
N THR A 127 0.23 4.22 7.31
CA THR A 127 -1.18 4.38 6.95
C THR A 127 -2.16 3.59 7.79
N LEU A 128 -1.72 2.47 8.39
CA LEU A 128 -2.51 1.58 9.24
C LEU A 128 -1.84 1.45 10.61
N GLN A 129 -1.97 2.50 11.43
CA GLN A 129 -1.24 2.62 12.71
C GLN A 129 -1.54 1.52 13.74
N GLN A 130 -2.66 0.81 13.58
CA GLN A 130 -3.06 -0.29 14.46
C GLN A 130 -2.66 -1.68 13.91
N GLU A 131 -2.11 -1.74 12.69
CA GLU A 131 -1.71 -2.99 12.07
C GLU A 131 -0.33 -3.43 12.57
N VAL A 132 -0.19 -4.72 12.86
CA VAL A 132 1.07 -5.29 13.34
C VAL A 132 1.91 -5.74 12.15
N LEU A 133 3.08 -5.13 11.98
CA LEU A 133 4.07 -5.53 10.98
C LEU A 133 4.75 -6.87 11.33
N PRO A 134 5.34 -7.60 10.36
CA PRO A 134 6.14 -8.78 10.66
C PRO A 134 7.33 -8.45 11.56
N GLY A 135 7.75 -9.38 12.42
CA GLY A 135 8.87 -9.16 13.36
C GLY A 135 10.22 -8.86 12.69
N ASN A 136 10.38 -9.22 11.42
CA ASN A 136 11.45 -8.70 10.57
C ASN A 136 10.83 -8.24 9.24
N PRO A 137 10.48 -6.95 9.11
CA PRO A 137 9.75 -6.44 7.94
C PRO A 137 10.64 -6.27 6.70
N LEU A 138 11.97 -6.27 6.85
CA LEU A 138 12.91 -6.18 5.72
C LEU A 138 12.91 -7.45 4.87
N GLY A 139 12.72 -8.62 5.51
CA GLY A 139 12.70 -9.90 4.80
C GLY A 139 11.41 -10.12 4.03
N ALA A 140 11.45 -10.08 2.69
CA ALA A 140 10.28 -10.31 1.82
C ALA A 140 9.45 -11.56 2.21
N ARG A 141 10.11 -12.68 2.55
CA ARG A 141 9.44 -13.92 2.97
C ARG A 141 8.70 -13.83 4.31
N GLN A 142 9.08 -12.90 5.19
CA GLN A 142 8.38 -12.73 6.48
C GLN A 142 6.95 -12.21 6.30
N TRP A 143 6.69 -11.54 5.18
CA TRP A 143 5.36 -11.05 4.84
C TRP A 143 4.34 -12.17 4.58
N GLU A 144 4.74 -13.43 4.37
CA GLU A 144 3.78 -14.56 4.30
C GLU A 144 2.96 -14.73 5.59
N LYS A 145 3.49 -14.22 6.72
CA LYS A 145 2.85 -14.28 8.05
C LYS A 145 2.00 -13.04 8.35
N PHE A 146 2.08 -12.00 7.53
CA PHE A 146 1.43 -10.71 7.77
C PHE A 146 -0.09 -10.81 7.69
N GLY A 147 -0.83 -10.10 8.54
CA GLY A 147 -2.28 -9.95 8.42
C GLY A 147 -3.05 -11.28 8.29
N VAL A 148 -3.99 -11.35 7.35
CA VAL A 148 -4.76 -12.56 6.97
C VAL A 148 -4.47 -12.99 5.54
N SER A 149 -4.68 -14.28 5.22
CA SER A 149 -4.59 -14.77 3.84
C SER A 149 -5.76 -14.23 3.03
N THR A 150 -5.53 -13.92 1.75
CA THR A 150 -6.57 -13.50 0.80
C THR A 150 -6.31 -14.12 -0.56
N ASN A 151 -7.31 -14.11 -1.44
CA ASN A 151 -7.06 -14.25 -2.87
C ASN A 151 -6.38 -12.97 -3.39
N PRO A 152 -5.59 -13.05 -4.48
CA PRO A 152 -5.06 -11.89 -5.18
C PRO A 152 -6.19 -10.90 -5.51
N ARG A 153 -5.99 -9.65 -5.11
CA ARG A 153 -6.95 -8.55 -5.31
C ARG A 153 -6.21 -7.21 -5.18
N LEU A 154 -6.79 -6.14 -5.74
CA LEU A 154 -6.17 -4.82 -5.70
C LEU A 154 -5.66 -4.43 -4.31
N GLY A 155 -4.37 -4.08 -4.22
CA GLY A 155 -3.68 -3.67 -3.00
C GLY A 155 -3.25 -4.81 -2.07
N ALA A 156 -3.54 -6.09 -2.39
CA ALA A 156 -3.05 -7.20 -1.57
C ALA A 156 -1.51 -7.21 -1.53
N ILE A 157 -0.95 -7.56 -0.37
CA ILE A 157 0.49 -7.77 -0.22
C ILE A 157 0.82 -9.12 -0.84
N MET A 158 1.58 -9.10 -1.93
CA MET A 158 1.93 -10.26 -2.73
C MET A 158 3.37 -10.67 -2.43
N VAL A 159 3.56 -11.92 -2.01
CA VAL A 159 4.90 -12.46 -1.71
C VAL A 159 5.30 -13.47 -2.78
N PHE A 160 6.51 -13.33 -3.30
CA PHE A 160 7.07 -14.19 -4.35
C PHE A 160 8.37 -14.85 -3.90
N TRP A 161 8.68 -16.01 -4.47
CA TRP A 161 10.02 -16.58 -4.35
C TRP A 161 10.95 -16.05 -5.46
N ARG A 162 12.26 -16.02 -5.15
CA ARG A 162 13.33 -15.74 -6.13
C ARG A 162 14.29 -16.91 -6.16
N GLU A 163 14.95 -17.13 -7.31
CA GLU A 163 15.84 -18.26 -7.62
C GLU A 163 15.17 -19.64 -7.61
N SER A 164 14.57 -20.04 -6.49
CA SER A 164 13.76 -21.26 -6.39
C SER A 164 12.76 -21.18 -5.24
N LEU A 165 11.74 -22.05 -5.27
CA LEU A 165 10.74 -22.17 -4.21
C LEU A 165 11.34 -22.44 -2.82
N ALA A 166 12.43 -23.21 -2.79
CA ALA A 166 13.15 -23.60 -1.57
C ALA A 166 14.16 -22.55 -1.10
N SER A 167 14.46 -21.54 -1.91
CA SER A 167 15.38 -20.48 -1.53
C SER A 167 14.76 -19.62 -0.41
N GLY A 168 15.62 -19.04 0.43
CA GLY A 168 15.21 -18.02 1.39
C GLY A 168 14.94 -16.65 0.75
N LYS A 169 15.28 -16.48 -0.53
CA LYS A 169 15.15 -15.22 -1.26
C LYS A 169 13.72 -15.04 -1.78
N GLY A 170 13.26 -13.81 -1.78
CA GLY A 170 11.91 -13.48 -2.23
C GLY A 170 11.77 -12.03 -2.64
N HIS A 171 10.56 -11.71 -3.08
CA HIS A 171 10.13 -10.36 -3.39
C HIS A 171 8.78 -10.11 -2.73
N VAL A 172 8.50 -8.85 -2.39
CA VAL A 172 7.21 -8.44 -1.85
C VAL A 172 6.81 -7.10 -2.43
N GLY A 173 5.52 -6.95 -2.74
CA GLY A 173 4.94 -5.71 -3.23
C GLY A 173 3.42 -5.78 -3.18
N PHE A 174 2.76 -4.84 -3.84
CA PHE A 174 1.30 -4.76 -3.86
C PHE A 174 0.75 -5.19 -5.21
N TYR A 175 -0.31 -6.01 -5.20
CA TYR A 175 -1.08 -6.32 -6.40
C TYR A 175 -1.62 -5.03 -7.03
N ALA A 176 -1.27 -4.78 -8.30
CA ALA A 176 -1.76 -3.65 -9.10
C ALA A 176 -2.60 -4.07 -10.31
N GLY A 177 -2.53 -5.35 -10.70
CA GLY A 177 -3.27 -5.93 -11.81
C GLY A 177 -2.78 -7.34 -12.12
N GLU A 178 -3.40 -7.99 -13.10
CA GLU A 178 -2.97 -9.29 -13.62
C GLU A 178 -3.42 -9.47 -15.07
N ASP A 179 -2.74 -10.38 -15.78
CA ASP A 179 -3.24 -11.01 -17.01
C ASP A 179 -3.42 -12.51 -16.75
N ASP A 180 -3.43 -13.35 -17.78
CA ASP A 180 -3.67 -14.79 -17.62
C ASP A 180 -2.54 -15.50 -16.83
N ASP A 181 -1.28 -15.10 -17.01
CA ASP A 181 -0.11 -15.84 -16.51
C ASP A 181 0.80 -15.06 -15.55
N ALA A 182 0.56 -13.76 -15.34
CA ALA A 182 1.33 -12.93 -14.43
C ALA A 182 0.50 -11.93 -13.62
N TYR A 183 1.09 -11.48 -12.52
CA TYR A 183 0.64 -10.34 -11.74
C TYR A 183 1.48 -9.11 -12.08
N GLN A 184 0.84 -7.96 -12.21
CA GLN A 184 1.53 -6.68 -12.16
C GLN A 184 1.64 -6.22 -10.71
N ILE A 185 2.87 -5.98 -10.24
CA ILE A 185 3.21 -5.68 -8.86
C ILE A 185 3.81 -4.28 -8.76
N LEU A 186 3.20 -3.45 -7.90
CA LEU A 186 3.79 -2.20 -7.44
C LEU A 186 4.69 -2.50 -6.25
N GLY A 187 6.00 -2.41 -6.45
CA GLY A 187 6.98 -2.77 -5.43
C GLY A 187 8.13 -1.78 -5.36
N GLY A 188 8.80 -1.77 -4.20
CA GLY A 188 10.06 -1.08 -4.00
C GLY A 188 11.24 -1.97 -4.36
N ASN A 189 12.39 -1.34 -4.57
CA ASN A 189 13.62 -1.96 -5.06
C ASN A 189 13.42 -2.83 -6.30
N GLN A 190 12.55 -2.36 -7.20
CA GLN A 190 12.30 -2.94 -8.51
C GLN A 190 13.09 -2.13 -9.54
N SER A 191 14.21 -2.66 -10.02
CA SER A 191 15.21 -1.89 -10.78
C SER A 191 15.63 -0.62 -10.02
N ASP A 192 16.02 -0.78 -8.76
CA ASP A 192 16.52 0.29 -7.88
C ASP A 192 15.49 1.42 -7.65
N ALA A 193 14.20 1.10 -7.84
CA ALA A 193 13.11 2.06 -7.81
C ALA A 193 11.79 1.50 -7.26
N VAL A 194 10.88 2.38 -6.87
CA VAL A 194 9.46 2.07 -6.72
C VAL A 194 8.82 2.13 -8.09
N CYS A 195 8.41 0.98 -8.64
CA CYS A 195 7.80 0.92 -9.96
C CYS A 195 6.80 -0.23 -10.09
N LEU A 196 6.23 -0.39 -11.28
CA LEU A 196 5.42 -1.55 -11.65
C LEU A 196 6.31 -2.58 -12.36
N MET A 197 6.16 -3.87 -12.01
CA MET A 197 6.79 -4.98 -12.73
C MET A 197 5.83 -6.15 -12.87
N TRP A 198 6.00 -6.93 -13.93
CA TRP A 198 5.25 -8.16 -14.16
C TRP A 198 5.98 -9.37 -13.60
N LEU A 199 5.32 -10.14 -12.74
CA LEU A 199 5.85 -11.35 -12.11
C LEU A 199 4.94 -12.54 -12.42
N GLY A 200 5.52 -13.66 -12.87
CA GLY A 200 4.78 -14.88 -13.19
C GLY A 200 3.97 -15.42 -12.00
N LYS A 201 2.76 -15.92 -12.27
CA LYS A 201 1.86 -16.47 -11.24
C LYS A 201 2.44 -17.71 -10.55
N ASP A 202 3.27 -18.47 -11.26
CA ASP A 202 4.01 -19.64 -10.76
C ASP A 202 4.98 -19.29 -9.61
N ARG A 203 5.39 -18.02 -9.52
CA ARG A 203 6.29 -17.52 -8.47
C ARG A 203 5.59 -17.13 -7.18
N LEU A 204 4.25 -17.08 -7.17
CA LEU A 204 3.49 -16.62 -6.03
C LEU A 204 3.60 -17.60 -4.85
N ARG A 205 3.92 -17.05 -3.68
CA ARG A 205 3.94 -17.77 -2.39
C ARG A 205 2.65 -17.59 -1.62
N GLY A 206 2.08 -16.38 -1.69
CA GLY A 206 0.83 -16.07 -1.02
C GLY A 206 0.46 -14.60 -1.19
N ALA A 207 -0.83 -14.33 -1.04
CA ALA A 207 -1.40 -12.99 -1.00
C ALA A 207 -1.96 -12.73 0.41
N ARG A 208 -1.63 -11.57 0.97
CA ARG A 208 -1.94 -11.19 2.35
C ARG A 208 -2.71 -9.87 2.39
N TRP A 209 -3.54 -9.72 3.40
CA TRP A 209 -4.37 -8.53 3.62
C TRP A 209 -4.24 -8.02 5.05
N PRO A 210 -4.19 -6.69 5.28
CA PRO A 210 -4.17 -6.14 6.64
C PRO A 210 -5.42 -6.57 7.43
N LYS A 211 -5.25 -6.99 8.69
CA LYS A 211 -6.37 -7.39 9.56
C LYS A 211 -7.31 -6.23 9.84
N THR A 212 -6.73 -5.05 10.06
CA THR A 212 -7.46 -3.80 10.32
C THR A 212 -8.30 -3.34 9.12
N ALA A 213 -7.95 -3.79 7.91
CA ALA A 213 -8.65 -3.40 6.68
C ALA A 213 -9.61 -4.47 6.14
N ILE A 214 -10.05 -5.43 6.95
CA ILE A 214 -10.91 -6.53 6.48
C ILE A 214 -12.29 -6.06 5.97
N SER A 215 -12.73 -4.88 6.39
CA SER A 215 -13.96 -4.24 5.92
C SER A 215 -13.89 -3.78 4.45
N LEU A 216 -12.69 -3.66 3.89
CA LEU A 216 -12.45 -3.26 2.51
C LEU A 216 -12.50 -4.47 1.58
N SER A 217 -13.22 -4.32 0.47
CA SER A 217 -13.34 -5.36 -0.56
C SER A 217 -12.95 -4.82 -1.92
N THR A 218 -11.93 -5.43 -2.51
CA THR A 218 -11.48 -5.14 -3.88
C THR A 218 -11.55 -6.39 -4.73
N GLY A 219 -11.53 -6.19 -6.05
CA GLY A 219 -11.56 -7.25 -7.04
C GLY A 219 -10.23 -7.47 -7.73
N VAL A 220 -10.26 -8.46 -8.62
CA VAL A 220 -9.28 -8.65 -9.68
C VAL A 220 -9.29 -7.43 -10.61
N VAL A 221 -8.11 -7.03 -11.05
CA VAL A 221 -7.93 -5.99 -12.07
C VAL A 221 -7.18 -6.62 -13.24
N LEU A 222 -7.87 -6.82 -14.36
CA LEU A 222 -7.28 -7.34 -15.59
C LEU A 222 -6.55 -6.22 -16.34
N LYS A 223 -5.37 -6.53 -16.89
CA LYS A 223 -4.56 -5.61 -17.68
C LYS A 223 -3.98 -6.31 -18.90
N ASP A 224 -3.86 -5.56 -19.98
CA ASP A 224 -3.06 -5.98 -21.13
C ASP A 224 -1.57 -5.76 -20.80
N ARG A 225 -0.72 -6.69 -21.26
CA ARG A 225 0.72 -6.68 -21.01
C ARG A 225 1.49 -6.49 -22.31
N ASP A 226 2.23 -5.38 -22.38
CA ASP A 226 3.17 -5.09 -23.46
C ASP A 226 4.65 -5.34 -23.05
N GLU A 227 4.89 -5.65 -21.77
CA GLU A 227 6.22 -5.78 -21.15
C GLU A 227 6.55 -7.24 -20.83
N GLY A 228 7.85 -7.57 -20.72
CA GLY A 228 8.31 -8.91 -20.35
C GLY A 228 8.18 -9.21 -18.85
N LEU A 229 8.24 -10.50 -18.49
CA LEU A 229 8.28 -10.92 -17.09
C LEU A 229 9.63 -10.58 -16.46
N SER A 230 9.58 -10.02 -15.25
CA SER A 230 10.76 -9.88 -14.41
C SER A 230 11.10 -11.22 -13.76
N VAL A 231 12.38 -11.55 -13.78
CA VAL A 231 12.99 -12.69 -13.05
C VAL A 231 14.03 -12.22 -12.03
N ASN A 232 14.34 -10.92 -12.02
CA ASN A 232 15.25 -10.27 -11.10
C ASN A 232 14.75 -8.86 -10.76
N GLU A 233 14.11 -8.72 -9.60
CA GLU A 233 13.47 -7.45 -9.22
C GLU A 233 14.45 -6.46 -8.58
N ALA A 234 15.34 -6.94 -7.69
CA ALA A 234 16.44 -6.17 -7.12
C ALA A 234 17.75 -6.47 -7.86
#